data_AF-A0A485JIK5-F1
#
_entry.id   AF-A0A485JIK5-F1
#
_cell.length_a   1.000
_cell.length_b   1.000
_cell.length_c   1.000
_cell.angle_alpha   90.00
_cell.angle_beta   90.00
_cell.angle_gamma   90.00
#
_symmetry.space_group_name_H-M   'P 1'
#
loop_
_entity.id
_entity.type
_entity.pdbx_description
1 polymer ?
#
loop_
_entity_poly.entity_id
_entity_poly.type
_entity_poly.pdbx_seq_one_letter_code
_entity_poly.pdbx_strand_id
1 'polypeptide(L)'
;MSFLNVFDAGVRLGGEMDKDMIAIRIGPDIPMAIVGSPDYFSRRSAPTSVSQLIDHQAINLYLPTSGTANRWRLIRGGREVRVRMEGQLLLNTIDLIIDAAIDGHGLAYLPYDQVERAIKEKN
;
A
#
# COMPACT_ATOMS: atom_id res chain seq x y z
N MET A 1 23.94 -3.29 32.47
CA MET A 1 22.75 -3.96 31.92
C MET A 1 22.76 -3.70 30.43
N SER A 2 23.29 -4.65 29.68
CA SER A 2 23.64 -4.50 28.26
C SER A 2 22.40 -4.79 27.41
N PHE A 3 22.00 -3.84 26.58
CA PHE A 3 21.06 -4.11 25.49
C PHE A 3 21.85 -4.85 24.41
N LEU A 4 21.67 -6.18 24.30
CA LEU A 4 22.03 -6.89 23.08
C LEU A 4 21.01 -6.44 22.01
N ASN A 5 21.48 -5.70 21.01
CA ASN A 5 20.72 -5.39 19.81
C ASN A 5 20.74 -6.65 18.93
N VAL A 6 19.73 -7.53 19.05
CA VAL A 6 19.71 -8.88 18.45
C VAL A 6 19.27 -8.85 16.98
N PHE A 7 19.89 -8.01 16.14
CA PHE A 7 19.69 -8.07 14.69
C PHE A 7 20.97 -7.65 13.97
N ASP A 8 21.68 -8.60 13.36
CA ASP A 8 22.86 -8.32 12.52
C ASP A 8 22.47 -7.81 11.12
N ALA A 9 21.21 -8.01 10.71
CA ALA A 9 20.65 -7.51 9.45
C ALA A 9 19.12 -7.35 9.54
N GLY A 10 18.57 -6.37 8.82
CA GLY A 10 17.13 -6.14 8.70
C GLY A 10 16.71 -5.93 7.24
N VAL A 11 15.63 -6.57 6.81
CA VAL A 11 15.00 -6.32 5.50
C VAL A 11 13.84 -5.35 5.71
N ARG A 12 13.83 -4.24 4.95
CA ARG A 12 12.82 -3.18 5.04
C ARG A 12 12.34 -2.75 3.65
N LEU A 13 11.05 -2.45 3.55
CA LEU A 13 10.44 -1.87 2.36
C LEU A 13 10.63 -0.35 2.37
N GLY A 14 11.68 0.12 1.69
CA GLY A 14 12.03 1.56 1.61
C GLY A 14 13.26 1.93 2.46
N GLY A 15 13.96 2.99 2.01
CA GLY A 15 15.33 3.30 2.42
C GLY A 15 15.51 4.26 3.61
N GLU A 16 14.57 4.33 4.55
CA GLU A 16 14.83 5.05 5.81
C GLU A 16 15.62 4.13 6.75
N MET A 17 16.86 4.49 7.04
CA MET A 17 17.77 3.77 7.93
C MET A 17 18.16 4.62 9.13
N ASP A 18 18.39 3.96 10.26
CA ASP A 18 19.12 4.54 11.39
C ASP A 18 20.57 4.87 10.98
N LYS A 19 21.13 5.90 11.62
CA LYS A 19 22.57 6.22 11.49
C LYS A 19 23.36 4.96 11.88
N ASP A 20 24.28 4.55 11.01
CA ASP A 20 25.19 3.39 11.15
C ASP A 20 24.79 2.08 10.41
N MET A 21 23.71 2.07 9.62
CA MET A 21 23.37 0.92 8.74
C MET A 21 23.73 1.15 7.26
N ILE A 22 24.27 0.12 6.59
CA ILE A 22 24.50 0.08 5.14
C ILE A 22 23.31 -0.60 4.45
N ALA A 23 22.57 0.11 3.58
CA ALA A 23 21.52 -0.48 2.75
C ALA A 23 22.12 -1.06 1.47
N ILE A 24 21.78 -2.30 1.19
CA ILE A 24 22.02 -2.93 -0.11
C ILE A 24 20.65 -3.19 -0.74
N ARG A 25 20.48 -2.82 -2.01
CA ARG A 25 19.26 -3.15 -2.77
C ARG A 25 19.24 -4.67 -3.02
N ILE A 26 18.32 -5.37 -2.37
CA ILE A 26 18.20 -6.84 -2.45
C ILE A 26 17.43 -7.30 -3.71
N GLY A 27 16.60 -6.43 -4.30
CA GLY A 27 15.79 -6.80 -5.47
C GLY A 27 15.18 -5.62 -6.24
N PRO A 28 14.43 -5.91 -7.32
CA PRO A 28 13.66 -4.91 -8.05
C PRO A 28 12.57 -4.29 -7.17
N ASP A 29 11.99 -3.17 -7.59
CA ASP A 29 10.87 -2.57 -6.87
C ASP A 29 9.67 -3.52 -6.90
N ILE A 30 8.95 -3.60 -5.78
CA ILE A 30 7.74 -4.43 -5.69
C ILE A 30 6.64 -3.76 -6.52
N PRO A 31 6.06 -4.45 -7.52
CA PRO A 31 4.95 -3.90 -8.28
C PRO A 31 3.74 -3.71 -7.36
N MET A 32 3.16 -2.52 -7.41
CA MET A 32 2.00 -2.15 -6.59
C MET A 32 0.76 -2.00 -7.47
N ALA A 33 -0.40 -2.35 -6.94
CA ALA A 33 -1.69 -2.25 -7.61
C ALA A 33 -2.65 -1.38 -6.80
N ILE A 34 -3.44 -0.57 -7.51
CA ILE A 34 -4.65 0.05 -6.97
C ILE A 34 -5.82 -0.82 -7.38
N VAL A 35 -6.57 -1.33 -6.41
CA VAL A 35 -7.68 -2.25 -6.65
C VAL A 35 -8.96 -1.74 -6.00
N GLY A 36 -10.10 -2.10 -6.58
CA GLY A 36 -11.44 -1.88 -6.04
C GLY A 36 -12.40 -2.91 -6.64
N SER A 37 -13.53 -3.19 -5.97
CA SER A 37 -14.48 -4.16 -6.49
C SER A 37 -15.30 -3.62 -7.67
N PRO A 38 -15.84 -4.49 -8.54
CA PRO A 38 -16.81 -4.09 -9.55
C PRO A 38 -18.03 -3.36 -8.96
N ASP A 39 -18.49 -3.79 -7.79
CA ASP A 39 -19.59 -3.15 -7.07
C ASP A 39 -19.25 -1.70 -6.67
N TYR A 40 -18.04 -1.47 -6.15
CA TYR A 40 -17.57 -0.11 -5.90
C TYR A 40 -17.54 0.73 -7.17
N PHE A 41 -17.03 0.17 -8.27
CA PHE A 41 -16.94 0.87 -9.56
C PHE A 41 -18.29 1.11 -10.24
N SER A 42 -19.33 0.35 -9.89
CA SER A 42 -20.71 0.60 -10.36
C SER A 42 -21.26 1.94 -9.85
N ARG A 43 -20.77 2.42 -8.70
CA ARG A 43 -21.19 3.69 -8.07
C ARG A 43 -20.21 4.83 -8.32
N ARG A 44 -18.93 4.51 -8.61
CA ARG A 44 -17.85 5.48 -8.79
C ARG A 44 -16.94 5.02 -9.93
N SER A 45 -16.90 5.76 -11.02
CA SER A 45 -16.04 5.43 -12.17
C SER A 45 -14.58 5.23 -11.76
N ALA A 46 -13.90 4.27 -12.40
CA ALA A 46 -12.50 4.00 -12.10
C ALA A 46 -11.61 5.23 -12.38
N PRO A 47 -10.65 5.55 -11.49
CA PRO A 47 -9.79 6.71 -11.64
C PRO A 47 -8.79 6.48 -12.79
N THR A 48 -8.71 7.43 -13.71
CA THR A 48 -7.75 7.44 -14.83
C THR A 48 -6.56 8.36 -14.57
N SER A 49 -6.55 9.06 -13.43
CA SER A 49 -5.45 9.95 -13.04
C SER A 49 -5.26 9.99 -11.53
N VAL A 50 -4.05 10.35 -11.09
CA VAL A 50 -3.72 10.53 -9.67
C VAL A 50 -4.63 11.55 -8.98
N SER A 51 -5.01 12.61 -9.69
CA SER A 51 -5.92 13.66 -9.19
C SER A 51 -7.35 13.18 -8.98
N GLN A 52 -7.78 12.09 -9.60
CA GLN A 52 -9.11 11.52 -9.34
C GLN A 52 -9.10 10.61 -8.12
N LEU A 53 -7.93 10.11 -7.70
CA LEU A 53 -7.82 9.23 -6.55
C LEU A 53 -8.35 9.90 -5.26
N ILE A 54 -8.14 11.21 -5.11
CA ILE A 54 -8.62 11.94 -3.93
C ILE A 54 -10.15 11.96 -3.79
N ASP A 55 -10.89 11.69 -4.87
CA ASP A 55 -12.36 11.63 -4.86
C ASP A 55 -12.89 10.24 -4.46
N HIS A 56 -12.00 9.27 -4.23
CA HIS A 56 -12.33 7.91 -3.83
C HIS A 56 -12.09 7.68 -2.34
N GLN A 57 -12.87 6.76 -1.76
CA GLN A 57 -12.59 6.23 -0.44
C GLN A 57 -11.38 5.31 -0.50
N ALA A 58 -10.41 5.51 0.39
CA ALA A 58 -9.29 4.59 0.55
C ALA A 58 -9.49 3.62 1.73
N ILE A 59 -8.95 2.42 1.55
CA ILE A 59 -8.76 1.42 2.59
C ILE A 59 -7.27 1.43 2.91
N ASN A 60 -6.90 2.07 4.02
CA ASN A 60 -5.52 2.36 4.35
C ASN A 60 -4.90 1.25 5.18
N LEU A 61 -3.66 0.87 4.83
CA LEU A 61 -2.83 0.01 5.66
C LEU A 61 -2.16 0.84 6.76
N TYR A 62 -2.35 0.46 8.01
CA TYR A 62 -1.63 0.99 9.16
C TYR A 62 -0.22 0.40 9.21
N LEU A 63 0.79 1.26 9.34
CA LEU A 63 2.18 0.86 9.51
C LEU A 63 2.58 1.05 10.98
N PRO A 64 2.68 -0.03 11.79
CA PRO A 64 3.00 0.10 13.21
C PRO A 64 4.36 0.76 13.48
N THR A 65 5.32 0.58 12.57
CA THR A 65 6.67 1.13 12.68
C THR A 65 6.71 2.65 12.58
N SER A 66 5.83 3.25 11.78
CA SER A 66 5.74 4.71 11.62
C SER A 66 4.55 5.33 12.36
N GLY A 67 3.68 4.49 12.94
CA GLY A 67 2.45 4.93 13.62
C GLY A 67 1.44 5.61 12.70
N THR A 68 1.54 5.43 11.38
CA THR A 68 0.72 6.15 10.40
C THR A 68 0.20 5.25 9.29
N ALA A 69 -0.81 5.74 8.56
CA ALA A 69 -1.27 5.11 7.33
C ALA A 69 -0.18 5.11 6.25
N ASN A 70 -0.09 4.00 5.51
CA ASN A 70 0.78 3.87 4.36
C ASN A 70 0.45 4.96 3.32
N ARG A 71 1.46 5.72 2.90
CA ARG A 71 1.30 6.73 1.84
C ARG A 71 1.44 6.06 0.49
N TRP A 72 0.49 6.32 -0.40
CA TRP A 72 0.50 5.72 -1.73
C TRP A 72 1.61 6.35 -2.55
N ARG A 73 2.53 5.53 -3.03
CA ARG A 73 3.73 5.95 -3.75
C ARG A 73 3.54 5.69 -5.24
N LEU A 74 3.15 6.72 -5.96
CA LEU A 74 2.84 6.63 -7.38
C LEU A 74 3.95 7.27 -8.21
N ILE A 75 4.08 6.88 -9.47
CA ILE A 75 5.02 7.49 -10.41
C ILE A 75 4.20 8.24 -11.47
N ARG A 76 4.48 9.54 -11.64
CA ARG A 76 3.88 10.37 -12.70
C ARG A 76 4.99 11.05 -13.49
N GLY A 77 5.08 10.76 -14.79
CA GLY A 77 6.09 11.36 -15.67
C GLY A 77 7.54 11.14 -15.17
N GLY A 78 7.81 9.96 -14.61
CA GLY A 78 9.14 9.61 -14.05
C GLY A 78 9.44 10.20 -12.67
N ARG A 79 8.49 10.91 -12.03
CA ARG A 79 8.65 11.46 -10.67
C ARG A 79 7.78 10.72 -9.67
N GLU A 80 8.33 10.43 -8.50
CA GLU A 80 7.58 9.90 -7.35
C GLU A 80 6.61 10.98 -6.83
N VAL A 81 5.34 10.61 -6.68
CA VAL A 81 4.29 11.40 -6.05
C VAL A 81 3.75 10.59 -4.88
N ARG A 82 3.81 11.17 -3.68
CA ARG A 82 3.21 10.56 -2.49
C ARG A 82 1.82 11.15 -2.28
N VAL A 83 0.81 10.30 -2.39
CA VAL A 83 -0.59 10.68 -2.18
C VAL A 83 -0.99 10.21 -0.79
N ARG A 84 -1.49 11.16 0.02
CA ARG A 84 -2.24 10.83 1.23
C ARG A 84 -3.70 10.70 0.81
N MET A 85 -4.22 9.49 0.86
CA MET A 85 -5.62 9.23 0.58
C MET A 85 -6.43 9.37 1.86
N GLU A 86 -7.57 10.05 1.78
CA GLU A 86 -8.56 10.05 2.85
C GLU A 86 -9.44 8.81 2.73
N GLY A 87 -9.80 8.22 3.86
CA GLY A 87 -10.51 6.96 3.88
C GLY A 87 -10.91 6.58 5.30
N GLN A 88 -12.11 6.01 5.43
CA GLN A 88 -12.69 5.66 6.71
C GLN A 88 -12.08 4.40 7.33
N LEU A 89 -11.46 3.55 6.52
CA LEU A 89 -10.86 2.30 6.97
C LEU A 89 -9.35 2.44 7.10
N LEU A 90 -8.85 2.15 8.31
CA LEU A 90 -7.44 2.01 8.64
C LEU A 90 -7.25 0.64 9.29
N LEU A 91 -6.65 -0.29 8.55
CA LEU A 91 -6.54 -1.70 8.90
C LEU A 91 -5.07 -2.10 9.03
N ASN A 92 -4.75 -3.08 9.85
CA ASN A 92 -3.37 -3.47 10.15
C ASN A 92 -2.88 -4.72 9.42
N THR A 93 -3.72 -5.37 8.61
CA THR A 93 -3.36 -6.56 7.82
C THR A 93 -3.84 -6.41 6.37
N ILE A 94 -3.10 -7.04 5.45
CA ILE A 94 -3.42 -7.02 4.01
C ILE A 94 -4.71 -7.80 3.73
N ASP A 95 -4.91 -8.96 4.37
CA ASP A 95 -6.09 -9.79 4.14
C ASP A 95 -7.40 -9.04 4.43
N LEU A 96 -7.47 -8.30 5.55
CA LEU A 96 -8.64 -7.49 5.88
C LEU A 96 -8.87 -6.34 4.88
N ILE A 97 -7.79 -5.80 4.30
CA ILE A 97 -7.90 -4.77 3.27
C ILE A 97 -8.44 -5.36 1.97
N ILE A 98 -8.01 -6.57 1.61
CA ILE A 98 -8.51 -7.29 0.43
C ILE A 98 -10.01 -7.58 0.60
N ASP A 99 -10.42 -8.15 1.74
CA ASP A 99 -11.83 -8.43 2.03
C ASP A 99 -12.69 -7.15 1.93
N ALA A 100 -12.24 -6.06 2.57
CA ALA A 100 -12.95 -4.79 2.52
C ALA A 100 -13.01 -4.19 1.09
N ALA A 101 -11.96 -4.39 0.28
CA ALA A 101 -11.96 -3.97 -1.12
C ALA A 101 -12.93 -4.80 -1.95
N ILE A 102 -13.01 -6.11 -1.73
CA ILE A 102 -13.95 -7.03 -2.38
C ILE A 102 -15.40 -6.67 -2.05
N ASP A 103 -15.66 -6.31 -0.79
CA ASP A 103 -16.96 -5.86 -0.29
C ASP A 103 -17.35 -4.43 -0.73
N GLY A 104 -16.45 -3.75 -1.46
CA GLY A 104 -16.74 -2.47 -2.10
C GLY A 104 -16.68 -1.26 -1.18
N HIS A 105 -15.88 -1.33 -0.11
CA HIS A 105 -15.70 -0.21 0.81
C HIS A 105 -14.76 0.89 0.30
N GLY A 106 -14.02 0.66 -0.79
CA GLY A 106 -13.09 1.64 -1.32
C GLY A 106 -12.03 1.06 -2.23
N LEU A 107 -11.00 1.86 -2.45
CA LEU A 107 -9.78 1.47 -3.15
C LEU A 107 -8.69 1.07 -2.17
N ALA A 108 -7.93 0.03 -2.50
CA ALA A 108 -6.75 -0.40 -1.77
C ALA A 108 -5.49 -0.25 -2.63
N TYR A 109 -4.37 0.03 -1.99
CA TYR A 109 -3.05 0.10 -2.62
C TYR A 109 -2.11 -0.92 -1.97
N LEU A 110 -1.89 -2.02 -2.67
CA LEU A 110 -1.23 -3.22 -2.16
C LEU A 110 -0.20 -3.76 -3.16
N PRO A 111 0.77 -4.56 -2.72
CA PRO A 111 1.62 -5.32 -3.63
C PRO A 111 0.78 -6.19 -4.58
N TYR A 112 1.13 -6.20 -5.87
CA TYR A 112 0.34 -6.86 -6.92
C TYR A 112 0.20 -8.37 -6.68
N ASP A 113 1.26 -9.01 -6.20
CA ASP A 113 1.29 -10.44 -5.85
C ASP A 113 0.25 -10.82 -4.78
N GLN A 114 -0.03 -9.91 -3.84
CA GLN A 114 -1.01 -10.14 -2.77
C GLN A 114 -2.46 -10.12 -3.28
N VAL A 115 -2.74 -9.35 -4.34
CA VAL A 115 -4.09 -9.18 -4.89
C VAL A 115 -4.33 -10.02 -6.14
N GLU A 116 -3.28 -10.63 -6.70
CA GLU A 116 -3.34 -11.36 -7.98
C GLU A 116 -4.40 -12.46 -7.95
N ARG A 117 -4.50 -13.19 -6.84
CA ARG A 117 -5.50 -14.25 -6.66
C ARG A 117 -6.92 -13.70 -6.72
N ALA A 118 -7.21 -12.65 -5.96
CA ALA A 118 -8.53 -12.02 -5.90
C ALA A 118 -8.94 -11.40 -7.25
N ILE A 119 -7.98 -10.90 -8.02
CA ILE A 119 -8.22 -10.39 -9.39
C ILE A 119 -8.58 -11.54 -10.34
N LYS A 120 -7.88 -12.68 -10.25
CA LYS A 120 -8.10 -13.84 -11.14
C LYS A 120 -9.41 -14.58 -10.86
N GLU A 121 -9.86 -14.64 -9.62
CA GLU A 121 -11.09 -15.37 -9.24
C GLU A 121 -12.40 -14.67 -9.68
N LYS A 122 -12.35 -13.39 -10.06
CA LYS A 122 -13.52 -12.60 -10.50
C LYS A 122 -13.54 -12.23 -11.99
N ASN A 123 -12.64 -12.79 -12.81
CA ASN A 123 -12.59 -12.60 -14.27
C ASN A 123 -13.06 -13.83 -15.04
#